data_AF-Q950P2-F1
#
_entry.id   AF-Q950P2-F1
#
_cell.length_a   1.000
_cell.length_b   1.000
_cell.length_c   1.000
_cell.angle_alpha   90.00
_cell.angle_beta   90.00
_cell.angle_gamma   90.00
#
_symmetry.space_group_name_H-M   'P 1'
#
loop_
_entity.id
_entity.type
_entity.pdbx_description
1 polymer ?
#
loop_
_entity_poly.entity_id
_entity_poly.type
_entity_poly.pdbx_seq_one_letter_code
_entity_poly.pdbx_strand_id
1 'polypeptide(L)'
;MIFIFFYVYIYNVDLRALKSLFNPLIGPFEYDFQFTFLSNQILLPLGLHPSFYKYIKKFEAKKIVPVSYTEAPTRSKLKKDLESLNALNKGGFYWIFNNVNGKHYVGSSVLFERRIFEYLKPSYLKKKSSQNSLISKAMIKHGYSNFVIVILEIYGDQSLCLSDYKTKFIDREDALIKIVKNFGNCYNIQDFSSRVRRPAGYTFSDETKLKMSEVWDEERKKNLISRSSLPKSEETKLKIIEIRKLYLNKIANDLDLKEFNRIKRSHKILLYENNVLVKSFDSLSEAADKLHKNHKTINKHIKEGTLLKDKYIVKKEEGQSNLKIYKIGLFYSDGKLYTEFNTMADLVREYNSSHQTINKYIESGELWRDKYYIKRVN
;
A
#
# COMPACT_ATOMS: atom_id res chain seq x y z
N MET A 1 8.04 62.99 -10.49
CA MET A 1 8.09 61.90 -9.49
C MET A 1 8.23 60.60 -10.26
N ILE A 2 9.43 60.00 -10.27
CA ILE A 2 9.71 58.78 -11.04
C ILE A 2 9.41 57.60 -10.11
N PHE A 3 8.38 56.81 -10.41
CA PHE A 3 8.12 55.55 -9.73
C PHE A 3 8.99 54.47 -10.33
N ILE A 4 10.03 54.06 -9.60
CA ILE A 4 10.85 52.91 -9.98
C ILE A 4 10.24 51.69 -9.29
N PHE A 5 9.61 50.81 -10.06
CA PHE A 5 9.10 49.53 -9.56
C PHE A 5 10.23 48.50 -9.57
N PHE A 6 10.78 48.18 -8.40
CA PHE A 6 11.64 47.01 -8.23
C PHE A 6 10.78 45.78 -7.91
N TYR A 7 10.75 44.83 -8.84
CA TYR A 7 10.23 43.48 -8.56
C TYR A 7 11.34 42.66 -7.93
N VAL A 8 11.32 42.51 -6.60
CA VAL A 8 12.25 41.62 -5.89
C VAL A 8 11.51 40.33 -5.54
N TYR A 9 11.91 39.23 -6.17
CA TYR A 9 11.44 37.89 -5.80
C TYR A 9 12.30 37.35 -4.66
N ILE A 10 11.80 37.42 -3.43
CA ILE A 10 12.50 36.90 -2.25
C ILE A 10 11.75 35.67 -1.73
N TYR A 11 12.43 34.52 -1.73
CA TYR A 11 11.93 33.27 -1.15
C TYR A 11 12.47 33.10 0.28
N ASN A 12 11.58 32.82 1.24
CA ASN A 12 11.88 32.53 2.66
C ASN A 12 12.76 33.56 3.39
N VAL A 13 12.15 34.64 3.88
CA VAL A 13 12.79 35.50 4.87
C VAL A 13 11.83 35.80 6.01
N ASP A 14 12.34 35.69 7.24
CA ASP A 14 11.67 36.19 8.44
C ASP A 14 11.42 37.70 8.29
N LEU A 15 10.15 38.11 8.36
CA LEU A 15 9.73 39.50 8.16
C LEU A 15 10.44 40.49 9.11
N ARG A 16 10.92 40.04 10.28
CA ARG A 16 11.71 40.87 11.21
C ARG A 16 13.15 41.06 10.72
N ALA A 17 13.76 40.03 10.14
CA ALA A 17 15.09 40.08 9.55
C ALA A 17 15.11 40.97 8.30
N LEU A 18 14.04 40.96 7.49
CA LEU A 18 13.90 41.79 6.29
C LEU A 18 13.86 43.28 6.63
N LYS A 19 13.10 43.68 7.67
CA LYS A 19 13.10 45.08 8.16
C LYS A 19 14.47 45.52 8.65
N SER A 20 15.19 44.65 9.35
CA SER A 20 16.56 44.93 9.81
C SER A 20 17.57 45.07 8.68
N LEU A 21 17.42 44.32 7.58
CA LEU A 21 18.37 44.30 6.46
C LEU A 21 18.25 45.53 5.55
N PHE A 22 17.03 46.08 5.40
CA PHE A 22 16.76 47.18 4.48
C PHE A 22 16.67 48.56 5.14
N ASN A 23 16.51 48.64 6.48
CA ASN A 23 16.56 49.91 7.21
C ASN A 23 17.86 50.73 7.02
N PRO A 24 19.07 50.14 6.86
CA PRO A 24 20.28 50.91 6.61
C PRO A 24 20.44 51.37 5.15
N LEU A 25 19.74 50.73 4.21
CA LEU A 25 19.86 50.99 2.76
C LEU A 25 18.89 52.07 2.26
N ILE A 26 17.85 52.36 3.05
CA ILE A 26 16.83 53.35 2.75
C ILE A 26 17.11 54.49 3.72
N GLY A 27 17.77 55.54 3.24
CA GLY A 27 17.89 56.81 3.97
C GLY A 27 16.51 57.42 4.31
N PRO A 28 16.42 58.68 4.76
CA PRO A 28 15.23 59.25 5.40
C PRO A 28 14.02 59.50 4.47
N PHE A 29 13.92 58.79 3.34
CA PHE A 29 12.81 58.90 2.42
C PHE A 29 11.74 57.87 2.78
N GLU A 30 10.64 58.36 3.35
CA GLU A 30 9.40 57.60 3.54
C GLU A 30 8.84 57.18 2.18
N TYR A 31 8.94 55.88 1.86
CA TYR A 31 8.20 55.27 0.77
C TYR A 31 7.18 54.30 1.35
N ASP A 32 5.90 54.57 1.10
CA ASP A 32 4.79 53.67 1.42
C ASP A 32 4.86 52.41 0.52
N PHE A 33 5.36 51.31 1.07
CA PHE A 33 5.31 50.00 0.42
C PHE A 33 3.99 49.30 0.76
N GLN A 34 3.07 49.20 -0.21
CA GLN A 34 1.88 48.36 -0.09
C GLN A 34 2.19 46.92 -0.55
N PHE A 35 2.11 45.96 0.38
CA PHE A 35 2.20 44.53 0.07
C PHE A 35 0.80 43.97 -0.25
N THR A 36 0.57 43.56 -1.50
CA THR A 36 -0.65 42.81 -1.88
C THR A 36 -0.37 41.30 -1.87
N PHE A 37 -1.02 40.56 -0.98
CA PHE A 37 -0.96 39.09 -0.93
C PHE A 37 -1.97 38.47 -1.91
N LEU A 38 -1.48 37.71 -2.91
CA LEU A 38 -2.30 36.85 -3.77
C LEU A 38 -2.44 35.46 -3.13
N SER A 39 -3.56 35.22 -2.46
CA SER A 39 -3.79 34.08 -1.55
C SER A 39 -4.09 32.71 -2.19
N ASN A 40 -3.79 32.47 -3.48
CA ASN A 40 -4.14 31.20 -4.14
C ASN A 40 -3.04 30.59 -5.03
N GLN A 41 -1.77 30.98 -4.88
CA GLN A 41 -0.69 30.34 -5.63
C GLN A 41 -0.11 29.17 -4.86
N ILE A 42 -0.13 27.99 -5.49
CA ILE A 42 0.61 26.82 -5.04
C ILE A 42 2.09 27.20 -5.00
N LEU A 43 2.68 27.25 -3.81
CA LEU A 43 4.10 27.53 -3.63
C LEU A 43 4.89 26.43 -4.36
N LEU A 44 5.64 26.73 -5.41
CA LEU A 44 6.42 25.68 -6.09
C LEU A 44 7.69 25.40 -5.29
N PRO A 45 8.08 24.14 -5.08
CA PRO A 45 9.21 23.81 -4.23
C PRO A 45 10.53 24.12 -4.92
N LEU A 46 11.56 24.47 -4.15
CA LEU A 46 12.91 24.74 -4.65
C LEU A 46 13.65 23.41 -4.92
N GLY A 47 14.41 23.33 -6.03
CA GLY A 47 15.24 22.15 -6.35
C GLY A 47 14.59 21.10 -7.26
N LEU A 48 13.46 21.43 -7.89
CA LEU A 48 12.92 20.58 -8.96
C LEU A 48 13.63 20.83 -10.30
N HIS A 49 13.62 19.79 -11.13
CA HIS A 49 14.15 19.84 -12.48
C HIS A 49 13.50 21.01 -13.24
N PRO A 50 14.25 21.85 -14.00
CA PRO A 50 13.72 23.05 -14.64
C PRO A 50 12.50 22.82 -15.55
N SER A 51 12.41 21.62 -16.16
CA SER A 51 11.26 21.26 -16.97
C SER A 51 9.95 21.18 -16.18
N PHE A 52 9.99 20.94 -14.87
CA PHE A 52 8.80 20.92 -14.02
C PHE A 52 8.05 22.25 -14.09
N TYR A 53 8.72 23.36 -13.77
CA TYR A 53 8.12 24.71 -13.82
C TYR A 53 7.67 25.08 -15.23
N LYS A 54 8.46 24.70 -16.26
CA LYS A 54 8.08 24.87 -17.67
C LYS A 54 6.77 24.15 -17.98
N TYR A 55 6.57 22.93 -17.46
CA TYR A 55 5.36 22.14 -17.70
C TYR A 55 4.17 22.62 -16.89
N ILE A 56 4.36 23.09 -15.66
CA ILE A 56 3.32 23.75 -14.85
C ILE A 56 2.75 24.95 -15.60
N LYS A 57 3.61 25.85 -16.11
CA LYS A 57 3.17 26.99 -16.92
C LYS A 57 2.39 26.58 -18.18
N LYS A 58 2.75 25.44 -18.79
CA LYS A 58 2.01 24.90 -19.94
C LYS A 58 0.64 24.33 -19.54
N PHE A 59 0.51 23.72 -18.36
CA PHE A 59 -0.78 23.30 -17.83
C PHE A 59 -1.68 24.52 -17.55
N GLU A 60 -1.14 25.55 -16.90
CA GLU A 60 -1.86 26.80 -16.61
C GLU A 60 -2.34 27.49 -17.90
N ALA A 61 -1.49 27.55 -18.94
CA ALA A 61 -1.86 28.07 -20.25
C ALA A 61 -3.00 27.27 -20.93
N LYS A 62 -3.23 26.02 -20.52
CA LYS A 62 -4.34 25.16 -20.94
C LYS A 62 -5.51 25.18 -19.95
N LYS A 63 -5.52 26.11 -18.99
CA LYS A 63 -6.52 26.23 -17.92
C LYS A 63 -6.61 24.99 -17.02
N ILE A 64 -5.50 24.26 -16.88
CA ILE A 64 -5.37 23.16 -15.93
C ILE A 64 -4.49 23.69 -14.80
N VAL A 65 -5.10 23.97 -13.66
CA VAL A 65 -4.38 24.41 -12.46
C VAL A 65 -4.22 23.20 -11.56
N PRO A 66 -2.99 22.70 -11.34
CA PRO A 66 -2.77 21.63 -10.36
C PRO A 66 -3.40 21.98 -9.02
N VAL A 67 -3.89 20.97 -8.31
CA VAL A 67 -4.52 21.14 -7.00
C VAL A 67 -3.49 21.00 -5.89
N SER A 68 -2.52 20.10 -6.08
CA SER A 68 -1.44 19.87 -5.11
C SER A 68 -0.27 19.18 -5.75
N TYR A 69 0.87 19.19 -5.06
CA TYR A 69 2.04 18.40 -5.39
C TYR A 69 2.66 17.80 -4.13
N THR A 70 3.24 16.61 -4.26
CA THR A 70 3.92 15.87 -3.20
C THR A 70 5.26 15.39 -3.72
N GLU A 71 6.34 15.95 -3.19
CA GLU A 71 7.71 15.52 -3.48
C GLU A 71 8.12 14.32 -2.63
N ALA A 72 9.01 13.50 -3.19
CA ALA A 72 9.54 12.31 -2.53
C ALA A 72 8.42 11.54 -1.81
N PRO A 73 7.40 11.08 -2.55
CA PRO A 73 6.14 10.65 -2.00
C PRO A 73 6.33 9.47 -1.05
N THR A 74 5.98 9.69 0.22
CA THR A 74 5.79 8.61 1.19
C THR A 74 4.30 8.39 1.41
N ARG A 75 3.93 7.21 1.92
CA ARG A 75 2.52 6.91 2.22
C ARG A 75 1.93 7.92 3.18
N SER A 76 2.68 8.34 4.20
CA SER A 76 2.23 9.31 5.20
C SER A 76 2.04 10.72 4.60
N LYS A 77 3.02 11.21 3.83
CA LYS A 77 2.92 12.54 3.17
C LYS A 77 1.73 12.59 2.23
N LEU A 78 1.63 11.64 1.30
CA LEU A 78 0.51 11.59 0.35
C LEU A 78 -0.84 11.47 1.05
N LYS A 79 -0.94 10.71 2.14
CA LYS A 79 -2.19 10.59 2.88
C LYS A 79 -2.59 11.93 3.49
N LYS A 80 -1.65 12.64 4.12
CA LYS A 80 -1.87 13.97 4.70
C LYS A 80 -2.28 14.99 3.63
N ASP A 81 -1.62 14.95 2.47
CA ASP A 81 -1.94 15.86 1.36
C ASP A 81 -3.34 15.57 0.81
N LEU A 82 -3.70 14.30 0.60
CA LEU A 82 -5.06 13.91 0.18
C LEU A 82 -6.12 14.26 1.24
N GLU A 83 -5.81 14.13 2.53
CA GLU A 83 -6.67 14.57 3.64
C GLU A 83 -6.90 16.09 3.58
N SER A 84 -5.84 16.88 3.40
CA SER A 84 -5.94 18.34 3.34
C SER A 84 -6.78 18.85 2.16
N LEU A 85 -6.85 18.07 1.08
CA LEU A 85 -7.63 18.37 -0.11
C LEU A 85 -9.06 17.82 -0.08
N ASN A 86 -9.46 17.18 1.04
CA ASN A 86 -10.68 16.39 1.13
C ASN A 86 -10.80 15.39 -0.05
N ALA A 87 -9.67 14.80 -0.46
CA ALA A 87 -9.52 13.90 -1.60
C ALA A 87 -9.40 12.42 -1.17
N LEU A 88 -9.47 12.15 0.14
CA LEU A 88 -9.67 10.78 0.63
C LEU A 88 -10.94 10.20 0.02
N ASN A 89 -10.86 8.93 -0.38
CA ASN A 89 -11.99 8.23 -1.00
C ASN A 89 -12.48 8.77 -2.36
N LYS A 90 -11.76 9.75 -2.93
CA LYS A 90 -12.08 10.36 -4.23
C LYS A 90 -11.14 9.89 -5.34
N GLY A 91 -11.60 10.10 -6.57
CA GLY A 91 -10.86 9.80 -7.79
C GLY A 91 -10.48 11.07 -8.53
N GLY A 92 -9.88 10.90 -9.70
CA GLY A 92 -9.51 11.99 -10.60
C GLY A 92 -8.24 11.72 -11.36
N PHE A 93 -7.58 12.79 -11.78
CA PHE A 93 -6.39 12.76 -12.61
C PHE A 93 -5.16 13.20 -11.84
N TYR A 94 -4.06 12.47 -12.04
CA TYR A 94 -2.77 12.77 -11.43
C TYR A 94 -1.66 12.73 -12.48
N TRP A 95 -0.60 13.48 -12.18
CA TRP A 95 0.61 13.59 -12.95
C TRP A 95 1.81 13.19 -12.08
N ILE A 96 2.64 12.27 -12.58
CA ILE A 96 3.85 11.83 -11.91
C ILE A 96 5.04 12.33 -12.73
N PHE A 97 5.85 13.17 -12.12
CA PHE A 97 7.03 13.76 -12.74
C PHE A 97 8.30 13.12 -12.17
N ASN A 98 9.26 12.76 -13.03
CA ASN A 98 10.57 12.27 -12.62
C ASN A 98 11.54 13.45 -12.53
N ASN A 99 12.01 13.73 -11.32
CA ASN A 99 12.90 14.85 -11.05
C ASN A 99 14.33 14.65 -11.59
N VAL A 100 14.71 13.44 -11.97
CA VAL A 100 16.06 13.14 -12.49
C VAL A 100 16.21 13.51 -13.96
N ASN A 101 15.18 13.24 -14.77
CA ASN A 101 15.28 13.35 -16.23
C ASN A 101 14.15 14.16 -16.86
N GLY A 102 13.25 14.72 -16.05
CA GLY A 102 12.11 15.50 -16.50
C GLY A 102 11.05 14.71 -17.25
N LYS A 103 11.13 13.38 -17.31
CA LYS A 103 10.10 12.54 -17.91
C LYS A 103 8.89 12.41 -17.00
N HIS A 104 7.72 12.15 -17.58
CA HIS A 104 6.49 12.18 -16.80
C HIS A 104 5.40 11.23 -17.25
N TYR A 105 4.43 11.00 -16.38
CA TYR A 105 3.30 10.10 -16.57
C TYR A 105 2.01 10.78 -16.14
N VAL A 106 0.94 10.67 -16.91
CA VAL A 106 -0.42 11.00 -16.47
C VAL A 106 -1.23 9.73 -16.31
N GLY A 107 -2.06 9.67 -15.28
CA GLY A 107 -3.08 8.64 -15.17
C GLY A 107 -4.33 9.11 -14.46
N SER A 108 -5.37 8.31 -14.58
CA SER A 108 -6.61 8.45 -13.82
C SER A 108 -6.68 7.43 -12.68
N SER A 109 -7.56 7.70 -11.72
CA SER A 109 -8.00 6.71 -10.72
C SER A 109 -9.43 6.97 -10.27
N VAL A 110 -10.17 5.91 -9.97
CA VAL A 110 -11.45 5.98 -9.23
C VAL A 110 -11.19 6.35 -7.77
N LEU A 111 -10.03 5.92 -7.25
CA LEU A 111 -9.65 6.09 -5.86
C LEU A 111 -8.15 6.41 -5.81
N PHE A 112 -7.79 7.67 -5.53
CA PHE A 112 -6.40 8.11 -5.49
C PHE A 112 -5.57 7.27 -4.51
N GLU A 113 -6.09 7.04 -3.30
CA GLU A 113 -5.38 6.29 -2.26
C GLU A 113 -4.94 4.92 -2.78
N ARG A 114 -5.86 4.17 -3.41
CA ARG A 114 -5.55 2.83 -3.91
C ARG A 114 -4.47 2.88 -4.99
N ARG A 115 -4.67 3.70 -6.03
CA ARG A 115 -3.82 3.71 -7.22
C ARG A 115 -2.47 4.37 -6.99
N ILE A 116 -2.42 5.49 -6.28
CA ILE A 116 -1.19 6.21 -6.01
C ILE A 116 -0.32 5.39 -5.04
N PHE A 117 -0.90 4.78 -4.01
CA PHE A 117 -0.13 3.97 -3.06
C PHE A 117 0.37 2.65 -3.66
N GLU A 118 -0.23 2.15 -4.75
CA GLU A 118 0.33 1.02 -5.49
C GLU A 118 1.74 1.33 -6.01
N TYR A 119 1.99 2.55 -6.49
CA TYR A 119 3.32 2.95 -6.96
C TYR A 119 4.38 3.00 -5.86
N LEU A 120 3.98 3.07 -4.60
CA LEU A 120 4.89 3.02 -3.45
C LEU A 120 5.22 1.57 -3.01
N LYS A 121 4.57 0.55 -3.59
CA LYS A 121 4.77 -0.85 -3.20
C LYS A 121 5.80 -1.52 -4.12
N PRO A 122 6.93 -2.02 -3.60
CA PRO A 122 7.92 -2.72 -4.43
C PRO A 122 7.36 -3.93 -5.18
N SER A 123 6.48 -4.71 -4.54
CA SER A 123 5.84 -5.87 -5.17
C SER A 123 4.98 -5.50 -6.38
N TYR A 124 4.26 -4.38 -6.29
CA TYR A 124 3.47 -3.85 -7.38
C TYR A 124 4.35 -3.37 -8.53
N LEU A 125 5.39 -2.58 -8.22
CA LEU A 125 6.33 -2.08 -9.22
C LEU A 125 7.01 -3.22 -9.98
N LYS A 126 7.48 -4.26 -9.28
CA LYS A 126 8.08 -5.46 -9.90
C LYS A 126 7.10 -6.15 -10.84
N LYS A 127 5.87 -6.39 -10.39
CA LYS A 127 4.80 -7.00 -11.20
C LYS A 127 4.45 -6.18 -12.44
N LYS A 128 4.38 -4.85 -12.33
CA LYS A 128 4.04 -3.97 -13.46
C LYS A 128 5.21 -3.74 -14.40
N SER A 129 6.43 -3.73 -13.88
CA SER A 129 7.65 -3.67 -14.68
C SER A 129 7.78 -4.88 -15.60
N SER A 130 7.49 -6.09 -15.10
CA SER A 130 7.45 -7.30 -15.95
C SER A 130 6.34 -7.27 -17.01
N GLN A 131 5.27 -6.50 -16.76
CA GLN A 131 4.21 -6.18 -17.72
C GLN A 131 4.52 -4.97 -18.61
N ASN A 132 5.80 -4.57 -18.72
CA ASN A 132 6.27 -3.46 -19.56
C ASN A 132 5.73 -2.07 -19.22
N SER A 133 5.28 -1.84 -17.98
CA SER A 133 4.96 -0.49 -17.51
C SER A 133 6.23 0.38 -17.42
N LEU A 134 6.34 1.38 -18.31
CA LEU A 134 7.50 2.29 -18.35
C LEU A 134 7.65 3.10 -17.07
N ILE A 135 6.54 3.60 -16.51
CA ILE A 135 6.57 4.34 -15.25
C ILE A 135 7.05 3.46 -14.09
N SER A 136 6.65 2.18 -14.05
CA SER A 136 7.09 1.25 -13.01
C SER A 136 8.58 0.89 -13.17
N LYS A 137 9.06 0.70 -14.40
CA LYS A 137 10.50 0.51 -14.70
C LYS A 137 11.31 1.73 -14.26
N ALA A 138 10.81 2.94 -14.54
CA ALA A 138 11.46 4.19 -14.15
C ALA A 138 11.51 4.36 -12.63
N MET A 139 10.43 4.06 -11.91
CA MET A 139 10.40 4.13 -10.45
C MET A 139 11.34 3.12 -9.77
N ILE A 140 11.52 1.93 -10.36
CA ILE A 140 12.53 0.97 -9.88
C ILE A 140 13.95 1.51 -10.16
N LYS A 141 14.20 2.03 -11.37
CA LYS A 141 15.53 2.51 -11.78
C LYS A 141 15.99 3.73 -10.99
N HIS A 142 15.11 4.70 -10.80
CA HIS A 142 15.46 5.99 -10.20
C HIS A 142 15.07 6.11 -8.73
N GLY A 143 14.31 5.14 -8.17
CA GLY A 143 13.74 5.24 -6.83
C GLY A 143 12.55 6.20 -6.80
N TYR A 144 11.50 5.84 -6.06
CA TYR A 144 10.27 6.64 -5.97
C TYR A 144 10.47 8.00 -5.27
N SER A 145 11.53 8.16 -4.46
CA SER A 145 11.91 9.44 -3.83
C SER A 145 12.26 10.54 -4.84
N ASN A 146 12.66 10.16 -6.05
CA ASN A 146 13.01 11.08 -7.14
C ASN A 146 11.80 11.47 -8.00
N PHE A 147 10.58 11.16 -7.56
CA PHE A 147 9.36 11.52 -8.27
C PHE A 147 8.56 12.56 -7.49
N VAL A 148 7.82 13.37 -8.23
CA VAL A 148 6.81 14.30 -7.70
C VAL A 148 5.46 13.83 -8.19
N ILE A 149 4.50 13.73 -7.28
CA ILE A 149 3.12 13.38 -7.61
C ILE A 149 2.28 14.65 -7.51
N VAL A 150 1.58 14.97 -8.57
CA VAL A 150 0.77 16.18 -8.70
C VAL A 150 -0.67 15.77 -8.95
N ILE A 151 -1.60 16.27 -8.14
CA ILE A 151 -3.03 16.09 -8.38
C ILE A 151 -3.48 17.18 -9.34
N LEU A 152 -4.01 16.79 -10.50
CA LEU A 152 -4.46 17.75 -11.51
C LEU A 152 -5.91 18.15 -11.29
N GLU A 153 -6.78 17.16 -11.10
CA GLU A 153 -8.23 17.36 -10.95
C GLU A 153 -8.79 16.30 -10.01
N ILE A 154 -9.66 16.70 -9.09
CA ILE A 154 -10.35 15.81 -8.14
C ILE A 154 -11.81 15.66 -8.58
N TYR A 155 -12.28 14.42 -8.65
CA TYR A 155 -13.67 14.07 -8.92
C TYR A 155 -14.27 13.36 -7.72
N GLY A 156 -15.39 13.92 -7.26
CA GLY A 156 -15.75 13.88 -5.85
C GLY A 156 -16.93 13.02 -5.45
N ASP A 157 -17.55 12.27 -6.36
CA ASP A 157 -18.72 11.50 -6.00
C ASP A 157 -18.55 10.03 -6.37
N GLN A 158 -18.48 9.20 -5.34
CA GLN A 158 -18.56 7.73 -5.48
C GLN A 158 -19.91 7.28 -6.08
N SER A 159 -20.83 8.22 -6.33
CA SER A 159 -22.13 8.00 -6.98
C SER A 159 -22.07 7.99 -8.51
N LEU A 160 -20.94 8.33 -9.15
CA LEU A 160 -20.79 8.10 -10.58
C LEU A 160 -20.76 6.59 -10.84
N CYS A 161 -21.85 6.08 -11.42
CA CYS A 161 -21.96 4.70 -11.86
C CYS A 161 -20.74 4.36 -12.74
N LEU A 162 -20.22 3.13 -12.64
CA LEU A 162 -18.99 2.70 -13.34
C LEU A 162 -19.05 2.93 -14.86
N SER A 163 -20.25 3.00 -15.43
CA SER A 163 -20.56 3.34 -16.82
C SER A 163 -20.27 4.81 -17.16
N ASP A 164 -20.73 5.75 -16.33
CA ASP A 164 -20.49 7.19 -16.52
C ASP A 164 -19.03 7.55 -16.26
N TYR A 165 -18.41 6.82 -15.32
CA TYR A 165 -16.98 6.87 -15.08
C TYR A 165 -16.18 6.54 -16.35
N LYS A 166 -16.55 5.47 -17.08
CA LYS A 166 -15.82 5.08 -18.29
C LYS A 166 -15.88 6.17 -19.35
N THR A 167 -17.05 6.62 -19.78
CA THR A 167 -17.12 7.48 -20.97
C THR A 167 -16.53 8.88 -20.73
N LYS A 168 -16.88 9.54 -19.62
CA LYS A 168 -16.42 10.92 -19.36
C LYS A 168 -14.95 11.01 -18.95
N PHE A 169 -14.43 10.03 -18.20
CA PHE A 169 -13.02 10.06 -17.79
C PHE A 169 -12.07 9.66 -18.91
N ILE A 170 -12.49 8.78 -19.83
CA ILE A 170 -11.66 8.37 -20.97
C ILE A 170 -11.28 9.57 -21.82
N ASP A 171 -12.26 10.37 -22.24
CA ASP A 171 -12.02 11.52 -23.12
C ASP A 171 -11.15 12.58 -22.42
N ARG A 172 -11.36 12.79 -21.12
CA ARG A 172 -10.55 13.71 -20.33
C ARG A 172 -9.13 13.20 -20.11
N GLU A 173 -8.94 11.91 -19.82
CA GLU A 173 -7.62 11.30 -19.69
C GLU A 173 -6.84 11.41 -21.00
N ASP A 174 -7.49 11.15 -22.13
CA ASP A 174 -6.88 11.27 -23.45
C ASP A 174 -6.48 12.70 -23.78
N ALA A 175 -7.33 13.68 -23.46
CA ALA A 175 -7.00 15.09 -23.61
C ALA A 175 -5.74 15.44 -22.79
N LEU A 176 -5.67 15.00 -21.53
CA LEU A 176 -4.51 15.22 -20.67
C LEU A 176 -3.26 14.50 -21.19
N ILE A 177 -3.37 13.24 -21.64
CA ILE A 177 -2.26 12.49 -22.23
C ILE A 177 -1.76 13.19 -23.49
N LYS A 178 -2.64 13.72 -24.35
CA LYS A 178 -2.24 14.48 -25.56
C LYS A 178 -1.50 15.76 -25.19
N ILE A 179 -2.01 16.53 -24.24
CA ILE A 179 -1.34 17.73 -23.72
C ILE A 179 0.07 17.37 -23.22
N VAL A 180 0.18 16.31 -22.44
CA VAL A 180 1.43 15.89 -21.81
C VAL A 180 2.41 15.22 -22.77
N LYS A 181 1.92 14.54 -23.82
CA LYS A 181 2.75 14.06 -24.93
C LYS A 181 3.37 15.23 -25.71
N ASN A 182 2.62 16.32 -25.91
CA ASN A 182 3.13 17.54 -26.54
C ASN A 182 4.20 18.26 -25.71
N PHE A 183 4.34 17.91 -24.43
CA PHE A 183 5.42 18.42 -23.58
C PHE A 183 6.76 17.72 -23.84
N GLY A 184 6.74 16.57 -24.52
CA GLY A 184 7.87 15.66 -24.74
C GLY A 184 8.08 14.71 -23.57
N ASN A 185 8.93 13.69 -23.73
CA ASN A 185 9.48 12.91 -22.62
C ASN A 185 8.46 12.17 -21.72
N CYS A 186 7.34 11.66 -22.26
CA CYS A 186 6.34 10.96 -21.45
C CYS A 186 6.57 9.43 -21.33
N TYR A 187 6.15 8.85 -20.22
CA TYR A 187 6.06 7.39 -20.00
C TYR A 187 4.74 6.78 -20.50
N ASN A 188 3.76 7.60 -20.92
CA ASN A 188 2.51 7.14 -21.50
C ASN A 188 2.73 6.61 -22.93
N ILE A 189 2.76 5.28 -23.09
CA ILE A 189 2.99 4.62 -24.39
C ILE A 189 1.82 4.92 -25.35
N GLN A 190 0.60 4.66 -24.91
CA GLN A 190 -0.63 4.80 -25.70
C GLN A 190 -1.57 5.81 -25.04
N ASP A 191 -2.38 6.51 -25.84
CA ASP A 191 -3.57 7.17 -25.32
C ASP A 191 -4.53 6.10 -24.75
N PHE A 192 -5.40 6.50 -23.84
CA PHE A 192 -6.33 5.60 -23.17
C PHE A 192 -7.41 5.09 -24.14
N SER A 193 -7.88 5.91 -25.09
CA SER A 193 -8.79 5.43 -26.16
C SER A 193 -8.19 4.31 -26.98
N SER A 194 -6.91 4.28 -27.35
CA SER A 194 -6.36 3.12 -28.07
C SER A 194 -6.29 1.84 -27.23
N ARG A 195 -6.41 1.93 -25.90
CA ARG A 195 -6.49 0.77 -24.98
C ARG A 195 -7.91 0.25 -24.82
N VAL A 196 -8.93 1.12 -24.87
CA VAL A 196 -10.35 0.77 -24.68
C VAL A 196 -11.10 0.64 -26.01
N ARG A 197 -10.86 1.53 -26.98
CA ARG A 197 -11.25 1.38 -28.39
C ARG A 197 -10.25 0.51 -29.15
N ARG A 198 -10.09 -0.73 -28.70
CA ARG A 198 -10.05 -1.80 -29.71
C ARG A 198 -11.50 -2.22 -29.88
N PRO A 199 -12.27 -1.55 -30.77
CA PRO A 199 -13.61 -2.04 -31.05
C PRO A 199 -13.46 -3.50 -31.45
N ALA A 200 -14.34 -4.36 -30.95
CA ALA A 200 -14.56 -5.65 -31.59
C ALA A 200 -14.77 -5.36 -33.09
N GLY A 201 -13.85 -5.82 -33.94
CA GLY A 201 -13.82 -5.48 -35.37
C GLY A 201 -12.68 -4.56 -35.86
N TYR A 202 -11.72 -4.13 -35.03
CA TYR A 202 -10.51 -3.47 -35.55
C TYR A 202 -9.71 -4.44 -36.43
N THR A 203 -9.65 -4.16 -37.73
CA THR A 203 -8.82 -4.87 -38.70
C THR A 203 -7.48 -4.13 -38.85
N PHE A 204 -6.38 -4.88 -38.79
CA PHE A 204 -5.06 -4.33 -39.10
C PHE A 204 -5.01 -3.82 -40.55
N SER A 205 -4.19 -2.81 -40.84
CA SER A 205 -3.90 -2.45 -42.24
C SER A 205 -3.28 -3.64 -42.96
N ASP A 206 -3.44 -3.73 -44.28
CA ASP A 206 -2.93 -4.88 -45.04
C ASP A 206 -1.40 -4.97 -44.94
N GLU A 207 -0.69 -3.85 -44.85
CA GLU A 207 0.76 -3.82 -44.58
C GLU A 207 1.11 -4.39 -43.19
N THR A 208 0.30 -4.10 -42.16
CA THR A 208 0.51 -4.66 -40.81
C THR A 208 0.14 -6.14 -40.79
N LYS A 209 -0.93 -6.55 -41.50
CA LYS A 209 -1.27 -7.97 -41.67
C LYS A 209 -0.16 -8.72 -42.39
N LEU A 210 0.46 -8.11 -43.40
CA LEU A 210 1.58 -8.68 -44.15
C LEU A 210 2.80 -8.83 -43.25
N LYS A 211 3.22 -7.77 -42.54
CA LYS A 211 4.34 -7.85 -41.57
C LYS A 211 4.08 -8.85 -40.45
N MET A 212 2.83 -8.94 -39.97
CA MET A 212 2.46 -9.98 -39.02
C MET A 212 2.59 -11.35 -39.68
N SER A 213 2.04 -11.55 -40.88
CA SER A 213 2.13 -12.78 -41.68
C SER A 213 3.57 -13.21 -41.98
N GLU A 214 4.47 -12.27 -42.26
CA GLU A 214 5.90 -12.50 -42.49
C GLU A 214 6.62 -12.91 -41.19
N VAL A 215 6.24 -12.32 -40.05
CA VAL A 215 6.72 -12.73 -38.72
C VAL A 215 6.13 -14.08 -38.29
N TRP A 216 5.00 -14.49 -38.87
CA TRP A 216 4.38 -15.81 -38.77
C TRP A 216 5.07 -16.83 -39.68
N ASP A 217 6.39 -16.95 -39.54
CA ASP A 217 7.22 -17.88 -40.29
C ASP A 217 6.78 -19.35 -40.07
N GLU A 218 6.93 -20.18 -41.10
CA GLU A 218 6.53 -21.60 -41.13
C GLU A 218 7.19 -22.41 -40.01
N GLU A 219 8.42 -22.04 -39.63
CA GLU A 219 9.15 -22.61 -38.50
C GLU A 219 8.44 -22.36 -37.16
N ARG A 220 7.83 -21.19 -36.99
CA ARG A 220 7.06 -20.83 -35.80
C ARG A 220 5.71 -21.54 -35.75
N LYS A 221 5.07 -21.74 -36.90
CA LYS A 221 3.85 -22.58 -37.03
C LYS A 221 4.15 -24.04 -36.67
N LYS A 222 5.24 -24.63 -37.20
CA LYS A 222 5.70 -25.97 -36.81
C LYS A 222 5.96 -26.09 -35.30
N ASN A 223 6.57 -25.07 -34.69
CA ASN A 223 6.85 -25.03 -33.25
C ASN A 223 5.62 -24.80 -32.35
N LEU A 224 4.51 -24.29 -32.91
CA LEU A 224 3.23 -24.16 -32.21
C LEU A 224 2.38 -25.43 -32.34
N ILE A 225 2.34 -26.03 -33.53
CA ILE A 225 1.67 -27.31 -33.80
C ILE A 225 2.30 -28.45 -32.98
N SER A 226 3.62 -28.42 -32.75
CA SER A 226 4.31 -29.36 -31.85
C SER A 226 3.95 -29.17 -30.38
N ARG A 227 3.42 -28.01 -29.97
CA ARG A 227 3.01 -27.71 -28.59
C ARG A 227 1.53 -27.96 -28.29
N SER A 228 0.66 -27.88 -29.30
CA SER A 228 -0.79 -27.98 -29.09
C SER A 228 -1.41 -29.34 -29.44
N SER A 229 -0.75 -30.18 -30.26
CA SER A 229 -1.40 -31.37 -30.84
C SER A 229 -0.65 -32.71 -30.68
N LEU A 230 0.46 -32.77 -29.94
CA LEU A 230 1.01 -34.06 -29.51
C LEU A 230 0.36 -34.49 -28.18
N PRO A 231 -0.09 -35.75 -28.03
CA PRO A 231 -0.43 -36.27 -26.72
C PRO A 231 0.82 -36.12 -25.83
N LYS A 232 0.69 -35.37 -24.73
CA LYS A 232 1.76 -35.25 -23.73
C LYS A 232 2.21 -36.65 -23.33
N SER A 233 3.52 -36.90 -23.22
CA SER A 233 4.01 -38.19 -22.71
C SER A 233 3.31 -38.51 -21.39
N GLU A 234 3.02 -39.79 -21.12
CA GLU A 234 2.34 -40.20 -19.88
C GLU A 234 3.07 -39.66 -18.65
N GLU A 235 4.40 -39.62 -18.68
CA GLU A 235 5.23 -39.03 -17.64
C GLU A 235 4.94 -37.53 -17.40
N THR A 236 4.73 -36.76 -18.47
CA THR A 236 4.40 -35.33 -18.38
C THR A 236 2.98 -35.12 -17.88
N LYS A 237 2.03 -35.97 -18.28
CA LYS A 237 0.65 -35.94 -17.76
C LYS A 237 0.64 -36.24 -16.26
N LEU A 238 1.39 -37.25 -15.82
CA LEU A 238 1.54 -37.61 -14.41
C LEU A 238 2.14 -36.47 -13.58
N LYS A 239 3.21 -35.82 -14.05
CA LYS A 239 3.80 -34.65 -13.37
C LYS A 239 2.81 -33.49 -13.23
N ILE A 240 1.99 -33.23 -14.26
CA ILE A 240 0.96 -32.18 -14.19
C ILE A 240 -0.14 -32.55 -13.20
N ILE A 241 -0.57 -33.82 -13.17
CA ILE A 241 -1.56 -34.33 -12.21
C ILE A 241 -1.00 -34.21 -10.79
N GLU A 242 0.25 -34.58 -10.57
CA GLU A 242 0.93 -34.50 -9.29
C GLU A 242 1.05 -33.04 -8.80
N ILE A 243 1.49 -32.12 -9.66
CA ILE A 243 1.53 -30.68 -9.34
C ILE A 243 0.14 -30.15 -8.98
N ARG A 244 -0.91 -30.56 -9.72
CA ARG A 244 -2.29 -30.18 -9.40
C ARG A 244 -2.76 -30.75 -8.07
N LYS A 245 -2.45 -32.01 -7.77
CA LYS A 245 -2.74 -32.64 -6.48
C LYS A 245 -2.04 -31.90 -5.34
N LEU A 246 -0.75 -31.56 -5.50
CA LEU A 246 0.01 -30.78 -4.51
C LEU A 246 -0.59 -29.40 -4.28
N TYR A 247 -1.02 -28.71 -5.34
CA TYR A 247 -1.66 -27.39 -5.23
C TYR A 247 -3.02 -27.46 -4.54
N LEU A 248 -3.85 -28.46 -4.89
CA LEU A 248 -5.14 -28.70 -4.24
C LEU A 248 -4.98 -29.10 -2.77
N ASN A 249 -4.02 -29.98 -2.45
CA ASN A 249 -3.70 -30.35 -1.07
C ASN A 249 -3.18 -29.16 -0.26
N LYS A 250 -2.41 -28.25 -0.88
CA LYS A 250 -1.98 -27.00 -0.22
C LYS A 250 -3.17 -26.10 0.12
N ILE A 251 -4.12 -25.95 -0.81
CA ILE A 251 -5.34 -25.16 -0.58
C ILE A 251 -6.23 -25.81 0.49
N ALA A 252 -6.40 -27.14 0.44
CA ALA A 252 -7.14 -27.89 1.45
C ALA A 252 -6.50 -27.72 2.84
N ASN A 253 -5.18 -27.92 2.95
CA ASN A 253 -4.46 -27.70 4.20
C ASN A 253 -4.55 -26.25 4.71
N ASP A 254 -4.50 -25.24 3.82
CA ASP A 254 -4.64 -23.83 4.21
C ASP A 254 -6.07 -23.49 4.67
N LEU A 255 -7.09 -24.14 4.11
CA LEU A 255 -8.49 -24.01 4.53
C LEU A 255 -8.72 -24.74 5.86
N ASP A 256 -8.23 -25.96 5.99
CA ASP A 256 -8.28 -26.75 7.22
C ASP A 256 -7.52 -26.04 8.35
N LEU A 257 -6.36 -25.43 8.07
CA LEU A 257 -5.64 -24.59 9.04
C LEU A 257 -6.44 -23.36 9.45
N LYS A 258 -7.21 -22.74 8.54
CA LYS A 258 -8.06 -21.58 8.87
C LYS A 258 -9.27 -22.00 9.71
N GLU A 259 -9.92 -23.10 9.37
CA GLU A 259 -11.03 -23.65 10.15
C GLU A 259 -10.54 -24.17 11.50
N PHE A 260 -9.44 -24.90 11.55
CA PHE A 260 -8.79 -25.35 12.78
C PHE A 260 -8.37 -24.16 13.65
N ASN A 261 -7.80 -23.09 13.09
CA ASN A 261 -7.50 -21.88 13.85
C ASN A 261 -8.75 -21.12 14.31
N ARG A 262 -9.88 -21.23 13.60
CA ARG A 262 -11.16 -20.66 14.01
C ARG A 262 -11.73 -21.44 15.20
N ILE A 263 -11.72 -22.78 15.12
CA ILE A 263 -12.14 -23.71 16.18
C ILE A 263 -11.22 -23.59 17.41
N LYS A 264 -9.91 -23.40 17.21
CA LYS A 264 -8.93 -23.20 18.30
C LYS A 264 -9.12 -21.87 19.04
N ARG A 265 -9.76 -20.86 18.41
CA ARG A 265 -10.01 -19.54 19.00
C ARG A 265 -11.39 -19.41 19.62
N SER A 266 -12.33 -20.31 19.35
CA SER A 266 -13.60 -20.37 20.06
C SER A 266 -13.36 -20.90 21.48
N HIS A 267 -13.68 -20.07 22.46
CA HIS A 267 -13.67 -20.47 23.87
C HIS A 267 -15.10 -20.88 24.23
N LYS A 268 -15.25 -22.02 24.92
CA LYS A 268 -16.54 -22.43 25.46
C LYS A 268 -16.98 -21.42 26.52
N ILE A 269 -18.23 -21.02 26.48
CA ILE A 269 -18.83 -20.07 27.43
C ILE A 269 -19.72 -20.85 28.40
N LEU A 270 -19.43 -20.74 29.69
CA LEU A 270 -20.14 -21.42 30.77
C LEU A 270 -21.04 -20.43 31.51
N LEU A 271 -22.29 -20.82 31.74
CA LEU A 271 -23.31 -20.02 32.43
C LEU A 271 -23.64 -20.67 33.77
N TYR A 272 -23.40 -19.96 34.88
CA TYR A 272 -23.66 -20.43 36.23
C TYR A 272 -24.81 -19.67 36.87
N GLU A 273 -25.65 -20.37 37.64
CA GLU A 273 -26.67 -19.82 38.54
C GLU A 273 -26.39 -20.39 39.92
N ASN A 274 -26.16 -19.55 40.93
CA ASN A 274 -25.79 -19.98 42.28
C ASN A 274 -24.61 -20.98 42.33
N ASN A 275 -23.57 -20.75 41.53
CA ASN A 275 -22.41 -21.64 41.35
C ASN A 275 -22.70 -23.03 40.75
N VAL A 276 -23.93 -23.29 40.29
CA VAL A 276 -24.28 -24.50 39.54
C VAL A 276 -24.24 -24.18 38.05
N LEU A 277 -23.57 -25.03 37.26
CA LEU A 277 -23.52 -24.88 35.81
C LEU A 277 -24.90 -25.16 35.21
N VAL A 278 -25.49 -24.15 34.56
CA VAL A 278 -26.83 -24.26 33.96
C VAL A 278 -26.72 -24.60 32.47
N LYS A 279 -25.84 -23.89 31.75
CA LYS A 279 -25.68 -24.07 30.30
C LYS A 279 -24.24 -23.80 29.87
N SER A 280 -23.82 -24.47 28.79
CA SER A 280 -22.57 -24.19 28.10
C SER A 280 -22.83 -23.92 26.62
N PHE A 281 -22.07 -23.01 26.04
CA PHE A 281 -22.10 -22.68 24.61
C PHE A 281 -20.71 -22.88 24.03
N ASP A 282 -20.62 -23.35 22.79
CA ASP A 282 -19.33 -23.68 22.17
C ASP A 282 -18.60 -22.43 21.69
N SER A 283 -19.30 -21.29 21.57
CA SER A 283 -18.70 -20.01 21.24
C SER A 283 -19.42 -18.81 21.84
N LEU A 284 -18.72 -17.68 21.87
CA LEU A 284 -19.28 -16.39 22.27
C LEU A 284 -20.44 -15.94 21.36
N SER A 285 -20.36 -16.27 20.06
CA SER A 285 -21.43 -15.93 19.11
C SER A 285 -22.69 -16.74 19.40
N GLU A 286 -22.55 -18.03 19.66
CA GLU A 286 -23.68 -18.89 20.02
C GLU A 286 -24.34 -18.44 21.33
N ALA A 287 -23.53 -18.09 22.33
CA ALA A 287 -24.03 -17.51 23.58
C ALA A 287 -24.76 -16.17 23.32
N ALA A 288 -24.22 -15.32 22.45
CA ALA A 288 -24.83 -14.04 22.09
C ALA A 288 -26.21 -14.21 21.45
N ASP A 289 -26.33 -15.16 20.51
CA ASP A 289 -27.57 -15.44 19.81
C ASP A 289 -28.62 -16.03 20.76
N LYS A 290 -28.26 -17.03 21.56
CA LYS A 290 -29.19 -17.70 22.49
C LYS A 290 -29.61 -16.83 23.67
N LEU A 291 -28.73 -15.93 24.13
CA LEU A 291 -29.05 -15.01 25.22
C LEU A 291 -29.70 -13.72 24.72
N HIS A 292 -29.79 -13.53 23.40
CA HIS A 292 -30.22 -12.30 22.72
C HIS A 292 -29.48 -11.06 23.25
N LYS A 293 -28.15 -11.17 23.38
CA LYS A 293 -27.28 -10.11 23.87
C LYS A 293 -26.10 -9.92 22.93
N ASN A 294 -25.61 -8.69 22.84
CA ASN A 294 -24.42 -8.39 22.06
C ASN A 294 -23.19 -9.12 22.65
N HIS A 295 -22.35 -9.71 21.79
CA HIS A 295 -21.08 -10.33 22.16
C HIS A 295 -20.20 -9.43 23.04
N LYS A 296 -20.26 -8.10 22.85
CA LYS A 296 -19.53 -7.12 23.68
C LYS A 296 -20.02 -7.11 25.12
N THR A 297 -21.33 -7.17 25.33
CA THR A 297 -21.95 -7.19 26.67
C THR A 297 -21.54 -8.45 27.42
N ILE A 298 -21.61 -9.61 26.77
CA ILE A 298 -21.21 -10.88 27.38
C ILE A 298 -19.71 -10.86 27.75
N ASN A 299 -18.84 -10.36 26.86
CA ASN A 299 -17.42 -10.20 27.16
C ASN A 299 -17.14 -9.23 28.31
N LYS A 300 -17.95 -8.17 28.46
CA LYS A 300 -17.85 -7.23 29.57
C LYS A 300 -18.13 -7.94 30.90
N HIS A 301 -19.24 -8.67 31.00
CA HIS A 301 -19.60 -9.43 32.19
C HIS A 301 -18.58 -10.54 32.53
N ILE A 302 -17.99 -11.18 31.52
CA ILE A 302 -16.89 -12.15 31.72
C ILE A 302 -15.66 -11.48 32.34
N LYS A 303 -15.30 -10.26 31.90
CA LYS A 303 -14.13 -9.53 32.41
C LYS A 303 -14.34 -8.94 33.79
N GLU A 304 -15.54 -8.44 34.04
CA GLU A 304 -15.89 -7.75 35.29
C GLU A 304 -16.36 -8.73 36.38
N GLY A 305 -16.64 -9.99 36.03
CA GLY A 305 -17.18 -10.99 36.96
C GLY A 305 -18.59 -10.68 37.45
N THR A 306 -19.32 -9.83 36.73
CA THR A 306 -20.64 -9.31 37.12
C THR A 306 -21.77 -10.20 36.63
N LEU A 307 -22.92 -10.14 37.31
CA LEU A 307 -24.11 -10.89 36.94
C LEU A 307 -24.67 -10.41 35.60
N LEU A 308 -24.89 -11.35 34.68
CA LEU A 308 -25.64 -11.15 33.45
C LEU A 308 -27.13 -11.39 33.75
N LYS A 309 -27.97 -10.39 33.44
CA LYS A 309 -29.42 -10.37 33.78
C LYS A 309 -29.68 -10.54 35.29
N ASP A 310 -28.77 -10.05 36.13
CA ASP A 310 -28.87 -10.11 37.61
C ASP A 310 -29.05 -11.53 38.18
N LYS A 311 -28.71 -12.55 37.38
CA LYS A 311 -29.03 -13.94 37.67
C LYS A 311 -27.88 -14.91 37.36
N TYR A 312 -27.11 -14.64 36.29
CA TYR A 312 -26.12 -15.60 35.79
C TYR A 312 -24.69 -15.08 35.87
N ILE A 313 -23.75 -15.91 36.32
CA ILE A 313 -22.31 -15.65 36.20
C ILE A 313 -21.80 -16.30 34.92
N VAL A 314 -21.11 -15.54 34.07
CA VAL A 314 -20.58 -16.05 32.80
C VAL A 314 -19.07 -16.20 32.89
N LYS A 315 -18.56 -17.39 32.59
CA LYS A 315 -17.11 -17.68 32.56
C LYS A 315 -16.69 -18.23 31.20
N LYS A 316 -15.43 -18.03 30.82
CA LYS A 316 -14.80 -18.71 29.68
C LYS A 316 -14.10 -19.95 30.20
N GLU A 317 -14.30 -21.08 29.52
CA GLU A 317 -13.42 -22.22 29.67
C GLU A 317 -12.07 -21.83 29.05
N GLU A 318 -11.00 -21.88 29.84
CA GLU A 318 -9.65 -21.70 29.34
C GLU A 318 -9.37 -22.87 28.38
N GLY A 319 -9.53 -22.61 27.09
CA GLY A 319 -9.19 -23.58 26.06
C GLY A 319 -7.73 -23.98 26.26
N GLN A 320 -7.46 -25.28 26.37
CA GLN A 320 -6.11 -25.83 26.34
C GLN A 320 -5.43 -25.30 25.08
N SER A 321 -4.63 -24.25 25.25
CA SER A 321 -3.81 -23.73 24.19
C SER A 321 -2.76 -24.79 23.90
N ASN A 322 -2.95 -25.56 22.84
CA ASN A 322 -1.84 -26.25 22.16
C ASN A 322 -0.91 -25.19 21.53
N LEU A 323 -0.36 -24.29 22.34
CA LEU A 323 1.04 -23.91 22.20
C LEU A 323 1.77 -25.23 22.38
N LYS A 324 2.59 -25.64 21.42
CA LYS A 324 3.58 -26.69 21.70
C LYS A 324 4.39 -26.13 22.87
N ILE A 325 4.11 -26.63 24.07
CA ILE A 325 4.83 -26.27 25.30
C ILE A 325 6.18 -26.95 25.12
N TYR A 326 7.07 -26.26 24.43
CA TYR A 326 8.45 -26.66 24.37
C TYR A 326 9.06 -26.19 25.68
N LYS A 327 9.62 -27.14 26.45
CA LYS A 327 10.46 -26.79 27.57
C LYS A 327 11.64 -25.98 27.04
N ILE A 328 12.16 -25.07 27.85
CA ILE A 328 13.33 -24.28 27.48
C ILE A 328 14.47 -24.66 28.40
N GLY A 329 15.53 -25.20 27.80
CA GLY A 329 16.76 -25.55 28.51
C GLY A 329 17.78 -24.43 28.40
N LEU A 330 18.41 -24.10 29.52
CA LEU A 330 19.67 -23.35 29.55
C LEU A 330 20.82 -24.35 29.59
N PHE A 331 21.79 -24.19 28.69
CA PHE A 331 22.95 -25.07 28.58
C PHE A 331 24.23 -24.27 28.80
N TYR A 332 25.21 -24.85 29.49
CA TYR A 332 26.55 -24.29 29.56
C TYR A 332 27.26 -24.37 28.20
N SER A 333 28.41 -23.70 28.09
CA SER A 333 29.25 -23.73 26.90
C SER A 333 29.78 -25.14 26.55
N ASP A 334 29.93 -26.02 27.54
CA ASP A 334 30.29 -27.43 27.36
C ASP A 334 29.11 -28.31 26.91
N GLY A 335 27.92 -27.73 26.73
CA GLY A 335 26.71 -28.41 26.29
C GLY A 335 25.94 -29.12 27.40
N LYS A 336 26.36 -29.04 28.66
CA LYS A 336 25.58 -29.59 29.78
C LYS A 336 24.36 -28.74 30.10
N LEU A 337 23.23 -29.39 30.36
CA LEU A 337 22.01 -28.74 30.81
C LEU A 337 22.24 -28.13 32.21
N TYR A 338 22.02 -26.83 32.35
CA TYR A 338 22.03 -26.12 33.62
C TYR A 338 20.67 -26.23 34.32
N THR A 339 19.59 -25.86 33.61
CA THR A 339 18.22 -25.92 34.12
C THR A 339 17.21 -25.92 32.99
N GLU A 340 15.98 -26.36 33.27
CA GLU A 340 14.86 -26.38 32.35
C GLU A 340 13.67 -25.58 32.88
N PHE A 341 12.96 -24.92 31.97
CA PHE A 341 11.74 -24.18 32.25
C PHE A 341 10.58 -24.81 31.48
N ASN A 342 9.42 -24.91 32.13
CA ASN A 342 8.21 -25.44 31.50
C ASN A 342 7.73 -24.53 30.37
N THR A 343 7.87 -23.21 30.54
CA THR A 343 7.50 -22.23 29.52
C THR A 343 8.55 -21.14 29.36
N MET A 344 8.50 -20.47 28.20
CA MET A 344 9.27 -19.23 27.97
C MET A 344 8.96 -18.15 29.00
N ALA A 345 7.71 -18.09 29.46
CA ALA A 345 7.28 -17.08 30.43
C ALA A 345 7.97 -17.26 31.79
N ASP A 346 8.27 -18.50 32.17
CA ASP A 346 8.98 -18.81 33.42
C ASP A 346 10.43 -18.31 33.35
N LEU A 347 11.13 -18.59 32.25
CA LEU A 347 12.48 -18.08 32.01
C LEU A 347 12.52 -16.55 31.97
N VAL A 348 11.54 -15.93 31.29
CA VAL A 348 11.40 -14.47 31.20
C VAL A 348 11.20 -13.85 32.58
N ARG A 349 10.41 -14.49 33.45
CA ARG A 349 10.11 -14.02 34.80
C ARG A 349 11.32 -14.16 35.72
N GLU A 350 11.95 -15.33 35.72
CA GLU A 350 13.10 -15.65 36.58
C GLU A 350 14.28 -14.71 36.33
N TYR A 351 14.54 -14.40 35.05
CA TYR A 351 15.69 -13.57 34.66
C TYR A 351 15.32 -12.16 34.22
N ASN A 352 14.08 -11.73 34.50
CA ASN A 352 13.55 -10.41 34.18
C ASN A 352 13.96 -9.92 32.78
N SER A 353 13.69 -10.72 31.76
CA SER A 353 14.15 -10.49 30.37
C SER A 353 12.98 -10.48 29.41
N SER A 354 13.07 -9.74 28.29
CA SER A 354 11.94 -9.68 27.36
C SER A 354 11.84 -10.96 26.50
N HIS A 355 10.60 -11.34 26.17
CA HIS A 355 10.31 -12.46 25.25
C HIS A 355 11.06 -12.34 23.91
N GLN A 356 11.21 -11.12 23.40
CA GLN A 356 11.92 -10.83 22.15
C GLN A 356 13.41 -11.10 22.27
N THR A 357 14.01 -10.73 23.41
CA THR A 357 15.43 -10.97 23.69
C THR A 357 15.70 -12.46 23.70
N ILE A 358 14.93 -13.23 24.46
CA ILE A 358 15.14 -14.68 24.54
C ILE A 358 14.98 -15.36 23.18
N ASN A 359 13.95 -15.00 22.41
CA ASN A 359 13.79 -15.54 21.05
C ASN A 359 14.97 -15.22 20.14
N LYS A 360 15.53 -14.00 20.23
CA LYS A 360 16.72 -13.63 19.46
C LYS A 360 17.88 -14.58 19.75
N TYR A 361 18.15 -14.91 21.02
CA TYR A 361 19.25 -15.81 21.39
C TYR A 361 18.97 -17.27 21.05
N ILE A 362 17.71 -17.71 21.07
CA ILE A 362 17.34 -19.04 20.57
C ILE A 362 17.57 -19.15 19.06
N GLU A 363 17.25 -18.09 18.31
CA GLU A 363 17.40 -18.05 16.85
C GLU A 363 18.86 -17.85 16.41
N SER A 364 19.61 -16.99 17.12
CA SER A 364 21.02 -16.75 16.81
C SER A 364 21.93 -17.88 17.28
N GLY A 365 21.52 -18.64 18.28
CA GLY A 365 22.35 -19.68 18.89
C GLY A 365 23.59 -19.11 19.60
N GLU A 366 23.57 -17.82 19.94
CA GLU A 366 24.65 -17.14 20.66
C GLU A 366 24.55 -17.37 22.17
N LEU A 367 25.65 -17.08 22.89
CA LEU A 367 25.64 -17.10 24.35
C LEU A 367 24.77 -15.95 24.87
N TRP A 368 23.74 -16.31 25.63
CA TRP A 368 22.94 -15.36 26.37
C TRP A 368 23.62 -15.05 27.71
N ARG A 369 23.79 -13.76 28.00
CA ARG A 369 24.53 -13.23 29.16
C ARG A 369 25.94 -13.81 29.28
N ASP A 370 26.57 -14.08 28.14
CA ASP A 370 27.93 -14.62 28.02
C ASP A 370 28.16 -15.94 28.77
N LYS A 371 27.08 -16.66 29.11
CA LYS A 371 27.15 -17.83 30.02
C LYS A 371 26.34 -19.03 29.55
N TYR A 372 25.18 -18.83 28.91
CA TYR A 372 24.26 -19.92 28.60
C TYR A 372 23.79 -19.91 27.15
N TYR A 373 23.67 -21.09 26.55
CA TYR A 373 22.87 -21.29 25.33
C TYR A 373 21.42 -21.58 25.70
N ILE A 374 20.48 -21.00 24.95
CA ILE A 374 19.05 -21.23 25.15
C ILE A 374 18.55 -22.12 24.02
N LYS A 375 18.02 -23.31 24.34
CA LYS A 375 17.45 -24.23 23.35
C LYS A 375 16.06 -24.70 23.75
N ARG A 376 15.24 -24.99 22.74
CA ARG A 376 13.96 -25.66 22.93
C ARG A 376 14.23 -27.15 23.16
N VAL A 377 13.77 -27.66 24.29
CA VAL A 377 13.83 -29.06 24.68
C VAL A 377 12.43 -29.64 24.44
N ASN A 378 12.35 -30.75 23.72
CA ASN A 378 11.09 -31.45 23.48
C ASN A 378 10.67 -32.25 24.70
#